data_AF-A0A8X6LB76-F1
#
_entry.id   AF-A0A8X6LB76-F1
#
_cell.length_a   1.000
_cell.length_b   1.000
_cell.length_c   1.000
_cell.angle_alpha   90.00
_cell.angle_beta   90.00
_cell.angle_gamma   90.00
#
_symmetry.space_group_name_H-M   'P 1'
#
loop_
_entity.id
_entity.type
_entity.pdbx_description
1 polymer ?
#
loop_
_entity_poly.entity_id
_entity_poly.type
_entity_poly.pdbx_seq_one_letter_code
_entity_poly.pdbx_strand_id
1 'polypeptide(L)'
;MVKIFESKPFLVLIEKYEYEEQSKSKKLWVPIFLTAEHKGKRFTSSLDFLIRSEKEGDGMLKRIVTGDETWVFHITLESKQQSMEWQHTSPSVKVKSKQMLSRRKIMAKMFWN
;
A
#
# COMPACT_ATOMS: atom_id res chain seq x y z
N MET A 1 12.57 14.79 10.63
CA MET A 1 11.70 15.81 10.01
C MET A 1 10.47 15.12 9.44
N VAL A 2 9.35 15.18 10.16
CA VAL A 2 8.07 14.60 9.74
C VAL A 2 7.55 15.39 8.54
N LYS A 3 7.24 14.74 7.41
CA LYS A 3 6.58 15.36 6.26
C LYS A 3 5.19 14.77 6.12
N ILE A 4 4.17 15.54 6.45
CA ILE A 4 2.77 15.19 6.23
C ILE A 4 2.49 15.39 4.73
N PHE A 5 2.16 14.32 4.02
CA PHE A 5 1.61 14.43 2.66
C PHE A 5 0.08 14.44 2.77
N GLU A 6 -0.51 15.63 2.68
CA GLU A 6 -1.96 15.76 2.60
C GLU A 6 -2.46 15.39 1.20
N SER A 7 -2.88 14.13 1.03
CA SER A 7 -3.90 13.79 0.03
C SER A 7 -4.97 12.92 0.71
N LYS A 8 -6.20 13.43 0.83
CA LYS A 8 -7.37 12.78 1.47
C LYS A 8 -7.60 11.33 1.02
N PRO A 9 -8.33 10.47 1.78
CA PRO A 9 -8.90 10.63 3.13
C PRO A 9 -8.20 9.76 4.20
N PHE A 10 -7.03 9.20 3.94
CA PHE A 10 -6.28 8.43 4.93
C PHE A 10 -5.00 9.19 5.25
N LEU A 11 -4.96 9.83 6.42
CA LEU A 11 -3.73 10.41 6.95
C LEU A 11 -2.79 9.26 7.28
N VAL A 12 -1.91 8.90 6.34
CA VAL A 12 -0.80 7.98 6.62
C VAL A 12 0.32 8.82 7.21
N LEU A 13 0.60 8.65 8.50
CA LEU A 13 1.77 9.23 9.15
C LEU A 13 3.00 8.47 8.64
N ILE A 14 3.77 9.09 7.75
CA ILE A 14 5.02 8.55 7.22
C ILE A 14 6.16 9.46 7.67
N GLU A 15 7.09 8.92 8.45
CA GLU A 15 8.31 9.61 8.80
C GLU A 15 9.49 8.95 8.07
N LYS A 16 10.35 9.79 7.49
CA LYS A 16 11.54 9.34 6.78
C LYS A 16 12.60 8.95 7.81
N TYR A 17 13.01 7.68 7.82
CA TYR A 17 14.17 7.25 8.59
C TYR A 17 15.44 7.38 7.75
N GLU A 18 16.49 7.95 8.34
CA GLU A 18 17.85 7.91 7.82
C GLU A 18 18.58 6.80 8.59
N TYR A 19 18.81 5.66 7.93
CA TYR A 19 19.56 4.56 8.51
C TYR A 19 21.03 4.79 8.19
N GLU A 20 21.81 5.21 9.18
CA GLU A 20 23.26 5.38 9.06
C GLU A 20 23.93 4.03 9.37
N GLU A 21 24.06 3.19 8.34
CA GLU A 21 25.12 2.18 8.28
C GLU A 21 25.71 2.17 6.87
N GLN A 22 27.03 2.11 6.80
CA GLN A 22 27.93 2.42 5.67
C GLN A 22 27.80 1.51 4.43
N SER A 23 26.60 1.37 3.86
CA SER A 23 26.43 0.90 2.48
C SER A 23 25.21 1.60 1.89
N LYS A 24 25.27 2.00 0.61
CA LYS A 24 24.19 2.71 -0.11
C LYS A 24 22.82 2.08 0.19
N SER A 25 22.08 2.66 1.15
CA SER A 25 20.84 2.11 1.65
C SER A 25 19.68 2.48 0.71
N LYS A 26 18.99 1.46 0.18
CA LYS A 26 17.76 1.67 -0.58
C LYS A 26 16.69 2.19 0.39
N LYS A 27 16.13 3.37 0.12
CA LYS A 27 15.03 3.94 0.91
C LYS A 27 13.75 3.16 0.59
N LEU A 28 13.35 2.27 1.50
CA LEU A 28 12.08 1.54 1.42
C LEU A 28 11.00 2.26 2.22
N TRP A 29 9.77 2.25 1.71
CA TRP A 29 8.60 2.78 2.41
C TRP A 29 8.11 1.73 3.40
N VAL A 30 8.17 2.05 4.70
CA VAL A 30 7.67 1.18 5.77
C VAL A 30 6.38 1.80 6.35
N PRO A 31 5.23 1.11 6.28
CA PRO A 31 3.92 1.70 6.62
C PRO A 31 3.72 2.07 8.10
N ILE A 32 4.54 1.57 9.03
CA ILE A 32 4.34 1.77 10.46
C ILE A 32 5.64 1.65 11.27
N PHE A 33 5.77 2.44 12.35
CA PHE A 33 6.81 2.25 13.34
C PHE A 33 6.50 1.09 14.28
N LEU A 34 7.37 0.10 14.29
CA LEU A 34 7.27 -1.03 15.21
C LEU A 34 8.04 -0.71 16.49
N THR A 35 7.32 -0.71 17.62
CA THR A 35 7.93 -0.67 18.96
C THR A 35 8.71 -1.97 19.20
N ALA A 36 9.60 -1.98 20.20
CA ALA A 36 10.32 -3.20 20.59
C ALA A 36 9.36 -4.35 20.92
N GLU A 37 8.24 -4.04 21.57
CA GLU A 37 7.18 -5.00 21.87
C GLU A 37 6.53 -5.57 20.60
N HIS A 38 6.17 -4.73 19.62
CA HIS A 38 5.63 -5.19 18.33
C HIS A 38 6.60 -6.12 17.61
N LYS A 39 7.91 -5.80 17.65
CA LYS A 39 8.96 -6.64 17.06
C LYS A 39 9.06 -7.99 17.77
N GLY A 40 9.04 -8.00 19.10
CA GLY A 40 9.04 -9.22 19.91
C GLY A 40 7.85 -10.12 19.58
N LYS A 41 6.62 -9.58 19.59
CA LYS A 41 5.40 -10.34 19.25
C LYS A 41 5.47 -10.93 17.84
N ARG A 42 5.93 -10.15 16.86
CA ARG A 42 6.10 -10.64 15.47
C ARG A 42 7.14 -11.75 15.38
N PHE A 43 8.26 -11.62 16.09
CA PHE A 43 9.31 -12.64 16.11
C PHE A 43 8.79 -13.94 16.69
N THR A 44 8.20 -13.91 17.89
CA THR A 44 7.63 -15.10 18.54
C THR A 44 6.60 -15.78 17.64
N SER A 45 5.64 -15.02 17.10
CA SER A 45 4.60 -15.58 16.23
C SER A 45 5.17 -16.21 14.95
N SER A 46 6.21 -15.60 14.37
CA SER A 46 6.86 -16.12 13.16
C SER A 46 7.67 -17.38 13.45
N LEU A 47 8.33 -17.43 14.62
CA LEU A 47 9.09 -18.61 15.06
C LEU A 47 8.15 -19.79 15.32
N ASP A 48 7.04 -19.57 16.02
CA ASP A 48 6.04 -20.61 16.28
C ASP A 48 5.44 -21.14 14.97
N PHE A 49 5.14 -20.24 14.02
CA PHE A 49 4.68 -20.62 12.68
C PHE A 49 5.71 -21.46 11.92
N LEU A 50 6.98 -21.06 11.96
CA LEU A 50 8.08 -21.78 11.30
C LEU A 50 8.23 -23.20 11.86
N ILE A 51 8.33 -23.33 13.19
CA ILE A 51 8.45 -24.64 13.86
C ILE A 51 7.28 -25.56 13.50
N ARG A 52 6.07 -25.01 13.40
CA ARG A 52 4.89 -25.77 13.00
C ARG A 52 4.94 -26.17 11.53
N SER A 53 5.38 -25.27 10.65
CA SER A 53 5.52 -25.55 9.22
C SER A 53 6.55 -26.65 8.93
N GLU A 54 7.63 -26.73 9.71
CA GLU A 54 8.62 -27.81 9.59
C GLU A 54 8.07 -29.17 10.01
N LYS A 55 7.17 -29.21 10.99
CA LYS A 55 6.55 -30.45 11.48
C LYS A 55 5.43 -30.96 10.57
N GLU A 56 4.58 -30.06 10.08
CA GLU A 56 3.40 -30.40 9.28
C GLU A 56 3.64 -30.36 7.76
N GLY A 57 4.78 -29.79 7.33
CA GLY A 57 5.09 -29.53 5.92
C GLY A 57 4.02 -28.67 5.25
N ASP A 58 3.82 -28.90 3.94
CA ASP A 58 2.82 -28.18 3.14
C ASP A 58 1.36 -28.45 3.58
N GLY A 59 1.14 -29.46 4.43
CA GLY A 59 -0.19 -29.79 4.95
C GLY A 59 -0.81 -28.66 5.77
N MET A 60 0.03 -27.88 6.47
CA MET A 60 -0.41 -26.70 7.20
C MET A 60 -0.91 -25.61 6.25
N LEU A 61 -0.11 -25.26 5.23
CA LEU A 61 -0.43 -24.16 4.31
C LEU A 61 -1.71 -24.42 3.52
N LYS A 62 -1.94 -25.66 3.08
CA LYS A 62 -3.17 -26.07 2.35
C LYS A 62 -4.46 -25.91 3.16
N ARG A 63 -4.37 -25.75 4.49
CA ARG A 63 -5.52 -25.57 5.39
C ARG A 63 -5.76 -24.11 5.74
N ILE A 64 -4.84 -23.21 5.41
CA ILE A 64 -4.95 -21.79 5.73
C ILE A 64 -5.84 -21.14 4.68
N VAL A 65 -7.00 -20.66 5.09
CA VAL A 65 -7.79 -19.67 4.34
C VAL A 65 -7.42 -18.32 4.91
N THR A 66 -6.92 -17.42 4.08
CA THR A 66 -6.64 -16.04 4.47
C THR A 66 -7.70 -15.11 3.89
N GLY A 67 -7.83 -13.91 4.45
CA GLY A 67 -8.71 -12.89 3.92
C GLY A 67 -8.32 -11.51 4.40
N ASP A 68 -8.71 -10.50 3.63
CA ASP A 68 -8.41 -9.10 3.93
C ASP A 68 -9.54 -8.19 3.42
N GLU A 69 -9.57 -6.97 3.96
CA GLU A 69 -10.50 -5.93 3.57
C GLU A 69 -9.74 -4.77 2.92
N THR A 70 -10.14 -4.38 1.71
CA THR A 70 -9.51 -3.28 0.98
C THR A 70 -10.55 -2.26 0.49
N TRP A 71 -10.16 -0.99 0.51
CA TRP A 71 -10.98 0.09 -0.07
C TRP A 71 -10.78 0.15 -1.58
N VAL A 72 -11.85 -0.08 -2.34
CA VAL A 72 -11.86 0.11 -3.79
C VAL A 72 -12.49 1.46 -4.10
N PHE A 73 -11.74 2.32 -4.78
CA PHE A 73 -12.18 3.65 -5.16
C PHE A 73 -12.75 3.64 -6.57
N HIS A 74 -13.89 4.29 -6.78
CA HIS A 74 -14.31 4.62 -8.13
C HIS A 74 -13.39 5.70 -8.68
N ILE A 75 -12.90 5.52 -9.90
CA ILE A 75 -12.15 6.55 -10.62
C ILE A 75 -13.16 7.38 -11.41
N THR A 76 -13.34 8.65 -11.07
CA THR A 76 -14.20 9.53 -11.88
C THR A 76 -13.45 9.88 -13.16
N LEU A 77 -13.93 9.40 -14.30
CA LEU A 77 -13.37 9.71 -15.64
C LEU A 77 -13.76 11.11 -16.16
N GLU A 78 -14.55 11.88 -15.41
CA GLU A 78 -15.01 13.22 -15.79
C GLU A 78 -13.84 14.15 -16.17
N SER A 79 -12.73 14.04 -15.44
CA SER A 79 -11.45 14.70 -15.72
C SER A 79 -10.79 14.21 -17.03
N LYS A 80 -10.97 12.94 -17.41
CA LYS A 80 -10.38 12.35 -18.62
C LYS A 80 -11.15 12.73 -19.88
N GLN A 81 -12.49 12.82 -19.81
CA GLN A 81 -13.31 13.27 -20.95
C GLN A 81 -12.97 14.69 -21.39
N GLN A 82 -12.72 15.61 -20.45
CA GLN A 82 -12.26 16.98 -20.78
C GLN A 82 -10.85 17.03 -21.41
N SER A 83 -10.02 15.99 -21.25
CA SER A 83 -8.69 15.90 -21.88
C SER A 83 -8.70 15.20 -23.25
N MET A 84 -9.84 14.67 -23.69
CA MET A 84 -10.03 13.97 -24.96
C MET A 84 -10.50 14.91 -26.08
N GLU A 85 -10.06 16.17 -26.04
CA GLU A 85 -10.34 17.15 -27.08
C GLU A 85 -9.36 16.95 -28.24
N TRP A 86 -9.87 16.76 -29.46
CA TRP A 86 -9.05 16.66 -30.67
C TRP A 86 -8.56 18.06 -31.06
N GLN A 87 -7.25 18.32 -31.00
CA GLN A 87 -6.67 19.59 -31.46
C GLN A 87 -6.08 19.46 -32.87
N HIS A 88 -6.36 20.48 -33.70
CA HIS A 88 -5.63 20.72 -34.94
C HIS A 88 -4.30 21.43 -34.64
N THR A 89 -3.23 20.89 -35.22
CA THR A 89 -1.92 21.48 -35.53
C THR A 89 -1.52 22.75 -34.77
N SER A 90 -1.29 22.67 -33.46
CA SER A 90 -0.52 23.67 -32.69
C SER A 90 0.05 23.02 -31.42
N PRO A 91 1.33 23.24 -31.06
CA PRO A 91 1.93 22.57 -29.91
C PRO A 91 1.57 23.29 -28.61
N SER A 92 0.38 23.01 -28.05
CA SER A 92 0.07 23.37 -26.66
C SER A 92 0.48 22.23 -25.72
N VAL A 93 1.17 22.54 -24.62
CA VAL A 93 1.63 21.54 -23.64
C VAL A 93 0.39 20.89 -23.01
N LYS A 94 0.25 19.56 -23.17
CA LYS A 94 -0.86 18.79 -22.60
C LYS A 94 -0.92 18.98 -21.08
N VAL A 95 -1.95 19.66 -20.57
CA VAL A 95 -2.32 19.55 -19.16
C VAL A 95 -3.02 18.22 -19.00
N LYS A 96 -2.26 17.17 -18.66
CA LYS A 96 -2.87 15.90 -18.24
C LYS A 96 -3.70 16.18 -16.99
N SER A 97 -4.99 15.99 -17.11
CA SER A 97 -5.89 16.14 -15.99
C SER A 97 -5.52 15.12 -14.90
N LYS A 98 -5.37 15.59 -13.66
CA LYS A 98 -4.99 14.71 -12.55
C LYS A 98 -6.10 13.69 -12.38
N GLN A 99 -5.76 12.40 -12.40
CA GLN A 99 -6.71 11.35 -12.02
C GLN A 99 -7.06 11.54 -10.56
N MET A 100 -8.28 11.99 -10.29
CA MET A 100 -8.81 12.10 -8.94
C MET A 100 -9.57 10.82 -8.63
N LEU A 101 -9.19 10.16 -7.53
CA LEU A 101 -10.04 9.15 -6.92
C LEU A 101 -11.34 9.86 -6.53
N SER A 102 -12.47 9.27 -6.94
CA SER A 102 -13.76 9.82 -6.55
C SER A 102 -13.96 9.72 -5.04
N ARG A 103 -14.85 10.54 -4.48
CA ARG A 103 -15.27 10.40 -3.08
C ARG A 103 -16.05 9.10 -2.82
N ARG A 104 -16.47 8.38 -3.87
CA ARG A 104 -17.17 7.11 -3.76
C ARG A 104 -16.15 5.99 -3.61
N LYS A 105 -16.20 5.31 -2.47
CA LYS A 105 -15.41 4.11 -2.18
C LYS A 105 -16.33 3.00 -1.71
N ILE A 106 -15.98 1.78 -2.08
CA ILE A 106 -16.60 0.56 -1.59
C ILE A 106 -15.57 -0.22 -0.78
N MET A 107 -16.02 -0.92 0.26
CA MET A 107 -15.16 -1.84 1.01
C MET A 107 -15.32 -3.23 0.39
N ALA A 108 -14.25 -3.76 -0.16
CA ALA A 108 -14.20 -5.13 -0.64
C ALA A 108 -13.62 -6.02 0.47
N LYS A 109 -14.27 -7.15 0.73
CA LYS A 109 -13.76 -8.21 1.61
C LYS A 109 -13.54 -9.45 0.76
N MET A 110 -12.36 -10.06 0.85
CA MET A 110 -12.03 -11.24 0.05
C MET A 110 -11.34 -12.29 0.91
N PHE A 111 -11.62 -13.55 0.60
CA PHE A 111 -11.00 -14.71 1.21
C PHE A 111 -10.46 -15.63 0.12
N TRP A 112 -9.32 -16.27 0.36
CA TRP A 112 -8.69 -17.20 -0.58
C TRP A 112 -7.90 -18.29 0.15
N ASN A 113 -7.71 -19.44 -0.51
CA ASN A 113 -6.98 -20.61 -0.01
C ASN A 113 -5.73 -20.93 -0.84
#